data_AF-A0A2N6ERZ7-F1
#
_entry.id   AF-A0A2N6ERZ7-F1
#
_cell.length_a   1.000
_cell.length_b   1.000
_cell.length_c   1.000
_cell.angle_alpha   90.00
_cell.angle_beta   90.00
_cell.angle_gamma   90.00
#
_symmetry.space_group_name_H-M   'P 1'
#
loop_
_entity.id
_entity.type
_entity.pdbx_description
1 polymer ?
#
loop_
_entity_poly.entity_id
_entity_poly.type
_entity_poly.pdbx_seq_one_letter_code
_entity_poly.pdbx_strand_id
1 'polypeptide(L)'
;MQNTDKIKVVTESGQSLEVLVTSISAEAIWVLIGEGPHSSKCKLEPTRNGLAYAGSIMGREIIYQRSVKNVREELAQKGQGGASHRWKR
;
A
#
# COMPACT_ATOMS: atom_id res chain seq x y z
N MET A 1 16.41 -8.53 -6.51
CA MET A 1 16.25 -7.66 -5.33
C MET A 1 14.83 -7.14 -5.35
N GLN A 2 13.93 -7.78 -4.59
CA GLN A 2 12.52 -7.38 -4.52
C GLN A 2 12.49 -6.17 -3.58
N ASN A 3 12.18 -4.98 -4.10
CA ASN A 3 12.03 -3.79 -3.28
C ASN A 3 10.70 -3.94 -2.53
N THR A 4 10.76 -4.57 -1.37
CA THR A 4 9.59 -4.86 -0.56
C THR A 4 9.17 -3.58 0.15
N ASP A 5 8.32 -2.77 -0.48
CA ASP A 5 7.75 -1.57 0.14
C ASP A 5 6.93 -1.99 1.37
N LYS A 6 7.42 -1.67 2.57
CA LYS A 6 6.70 -1.86 3.84
C LYS A 6 6.05 -0.53 4.24
N ILE A 7 4.79 -0.56 4.64
CA ILE A 7 4.07 0.62 5.13
C ILE A 7 3.59 0.39 6.56
N LYS A 8 3.51 1.48 7.32
CA LYS A 8 2.93 1.49 8.67
C LYS A 8 1.45 1.80 8.59
N VAL A 9 0.62 0.88 9.07
CA VAL A 9 -0.82 1.05 9.25
C VAL A 9 -1.13 1.15 10.73
N VAL A 10 -2.24 1.79 11.09
CA VAL A 10 -2.70 1.94 12.48
C VAL A 10 -3.97 1.13 12.64
N THR A 11 -4.06 0.31 13.68
CA THR A 11 -5.28 -0.44 14.01
C THR A 11 -6.29 0.47 14.72
N GLU A 12 -7.54 0.05 14.79
CA GLU A 12 -8.58 0.73 15.59
C GLU A 12 -8.13 1.03 17.04
N SER A 13 -7.34 0.14 17.65
CA SER A 13 -6.80 0.31 19.01
C SER A 13 -5.65 1.31 19.10
N GLY A 14 -5.26 1.96 18.00
CA GLY A 14 -4.15 2.92 17.93
C GLY A 14 -2.76 2.27 17.85
N GLN A 15 -2.68 0.95 17.66
CA GLN A 15 -1.40 0.26 17.53
C GLN A 15 -0.90 0.35 16.07
N SER A 16 0.37 0.69 15.89
CA SER A 16 0.99 0.69 14.56
C SER A 16 1.51 -0.70 14.17
N LEU A 17 1.16 -1.17 12.98
CA LEU A 17 1.61 -2.43 12.39
C LEU A 17 2.37 -2.15 11.09
N GLU A 18 3.47 -2.86 10.85
CA GLU A 18 4.15 -2.86 9.56
C GLU A 18 3.64 -3.97 8.65
N VAL A 19 3.25 -3.59 7.43
CA VAL A 19 2.64 -4.49 6.45
C VAL A 19 3.34 -4.35 5.12
N LEU A 20 3.33 -5.41 4.33
CA LEU A 20 4.05 -5.49 3.07
C LEU A 20 3.12 -5.08 1.93
N VAL A 21 3.50 -4.09 1.13
CA VAL A 21 2.70 -3.66 -0.03
C VAL A 21 2.96 -4.61 -1.20
N THR A 22 1.88 -5.18 -1.71
CA THR A 22 1.91 -6.07 -2.89
C THR A 22 1.45 -5.35 -4.16
N SER A 23 0.52 -4.41 -4.02
CA SER A 23 0.07 -3.56 -5.12
C SER A 23 -0.42 -2.23 -4.55
N ILE A 24 -0.07 -1.12 -5.20
CA ILE A 24 -0.47 0.22 -4.78
C ILE A 24 -1.12 0.93 -5.97
N SER A 25 -2.33 1.43 -5.75
CA SER A 25 -3.06 2.24 -6.72
C SER A 25 -3.87 3.30 -5.98
N ALA A 26 -4.31 4.32 -6.71
CA ALA A 26 -5.14 5.37 -6.12
C ALA A 26 -6.49 4.83 -5.62
N GLU A 27 -7.01 3.79 -6.27
CA GLU A 27 -8.32 3.20 -6.00
C GLU A 27 -8.28 2.15 -4.89
N ALA A 28 -7.16 1.42 -4.77
CA ALA A 28 -6.97 0.42 -3.73
C ALA A 28 -5.49 0.11 -3.50
N ILE A 29 -5.14 -0.21 -2.26
CA ILE A 29 -3.80 -0.68 -1.88
C ILE A 29 -3.93 -2.10 -1.35
N TRP A 30 -3.21 -3.02 -1.97
CA TRP A 30 -3.14 -4.42 -1.54
C TRP A 30 -1.93 -4.62 -0.66
N VAL A 31 -2.18 -5.03 0.58
CA VAL A 31 -1.15 -5.32 1.56
C VAL A 31 -1.17 -6.80 1.94
N LEU A 32 -0.02 -7.30 2.36
CA LEU A 32 0.19 -8.64 2.88
C LEU A 32 0.68 -8.51 4.32
N ILE A 33 0.02 -9.25 5.20
CA ILE A 33 0.29 -9.23 6.64
C ILE A 33 0.77 -10.61 7.06
N GLY A 34 1.92 -10.64 7.74
CA GLY A 34 2.63 -11.87 8.11
C GLY A 34 3.61 -12.36 7.03
N GLU A 35 4.57 -13.17 7.46
CA GLU A 35 5.56 -13.82 6.59
C GLU A 35 5.29 -15.34 6.63
N GLY A 36 5.16 -15.98 5.45
CA GLY A 36 4.96 -17.44 5.34
C GLY A 36 3.52 -17.90 5.04
N PRO A 37 3.15 -19.15 5.38
CA PRO A 37 1.89 -19.79 4.97
C PRO A 37 0.64 -19.18 5.61
N HIS A 38 0.81 -18.40 6.69
CA HIS A 38 -0.26 -17.68 7.38
C HIS A 38 -0.40 -16.23 6.90
N SER A 39 0.24 -15.87 5.78
CA SER A 39 0.14 -14.53 5.22
C SER A 39 -1.27 -14.26 4.70
N SER A 40 -1.82 -13.11 5.10
CA SER A 40 -3.16 -12.68 4.71
C SER A 40 -3.08 -11.45 3.84
N LYS A 41 -3.73 -11.51 2.68
CA LYS A 41 -3.90 -10.34 1.80
C LYS A 41 -5.08 -9.51 2.27
N CYS A 42 -4.89 -8.21 2.37
CA CYS A 42 -5.92 -7.26 2.72
C CYS A 42 -5.97 -6.15 1.66
N LYS A 43 -7.19 -5.77 1.29
CA LYS A 43 -7.45 -4.63 0.41
C LYS A 43 -7.74 -3.42 1.29
N LEU A 44 -6.99 -2.34 1.10
CA LEU A 44 -7.25 -1.04 1.69
C LEU A 44 -7.92 -0.16 0.63
N GLU A 45 -9.08 0.39 0.97
CA GLU A 45 -9.87 1.26 0.12
C GLU A 45 -9.81 2.70 0.63
N PRO A 46 -9.77 3.69 -0.27
CA PRO A 46 -9.74 5.07 0.14
C PRO A 46 -11.03 5.41 0.91
N THR A 47 -10.85 6.08 2.03
CA THR A 47 -11.96 6.65 2.80
C THR A 47 -12.74 7.66 1.95
N ARG A 48 -14.01 7.91 2.30
CA ARG A 48 -14.88 8.84 1.57
C ARG A 48 -14.29 10.25 1.40
N ASN A 49 -13.45 10.69 2.35
CA ASN A 49 -12.77 11.98 2.30
C ASN A 49 -11.40 11.94 1.58
N GLY A 50 -10.92 10.75 1.19
CA GLY A 50 -9.66 10.57 0.45
C GLY A 50 -8.39 10.91 1.23
N LEU A 51 -8.47 11.03 2.55
CA LEU A 51 -7.34 11.39 3.42
C LEU A 51 -6.59 10.18 4.00
N ALA A 52 -7.21 9.00 3.95
CA ALA A 52 -6.67 7.74 4.42
C ALA A 52 -7.22 6.58 3.59
N TYR A 53 -6.57 5.42 3.70
CA TYR A 53 -7.08 4.14 3.22
C TYR A 53 -7.44 3.25 4.40
N ALA A 54 -8.61 2.64 4.38
CA ALA A 54 -9.09 1.75 5.43
C ALA A 54 -9.33 0.35 4.87
N GLY A 55 -9.12 -0.67 5.69
CA GLY A 55 -9.45 -2.05 5.35
C GLY A 55 -9.65 -2.88 6.62
N SER A 56 -10.15 -4.10 6.44
CA SER A 56 -10.37 -5.04 7.54
C SER A 56 -9.45 -6.24 7.40
N ILE A 57 -8.78 -6.61 8.48
CA ILE A 57 -8.04 -7.85 8.58
C ILE A 57 -8.40 -8.59 9.86
N MET A 58 -8.73 -9.88 9.73
CA MET A 58 -9.08 -10.73 10.88
C MET A 58 -10.17 -10.11 11.80
N GLY A 59 -11.11 -9.36 11.20
CA GLY A 59 -12.18 -8.67 11.93
C GLY A 59 -11.75 -7.38 12.63
N ARG A 60 -10.54 -6.86 12.38
CA ARG A 60 -10.05 -5.59 12.92
C ARG A 60 -9.86 -4.58 11.80
N GLU A 61 -10.29 -3.35 12.02
CA GLU A 61 -10.04 -2.26 11.08
C GLU A 61 -8.58 -1.79 11.18
N ILE A 62 -7.96 -1.59 10.02
CA ILE A 62 -6.65 -1.00 9.84
C ILE A 62 -6.73 0.21 8.92
N ILE A 63 -6.02 1.26 9.29
CA ILE A 63 -6.05 2.55 8.64
C ILE A 63 -4.62 2.94 8.25
N TYR A 64 -4.41 3.14 6.96
CA TYR A 64 -3.22 3.77 6.43
C TYR A 64 -3.47 5.27 6.27
N GLN A 65 -2.81 6.07 7.12
CA GLN A 65 -2.94 7.53 7.14
C GLN A 65 -2.15 8.19 6.00
N ARG A 66 -2.59 7.95 4.76
CA ARG A 66 -2.11 8.64 3.57
C ARG A 66 -3.27 9.08 2.69
N SER A 67 -3.15 10.30 2.18
CA SER A 67 -4.10 10.83 1.22
C SER A 67 -3.93 10.18 -0.15
N VAL A 68 -5.05 10.02 -0.86
CA VAL A 68 -5.08 9.53 -2.24
C VAL A 68 -4.23 10.42 -3.15
N LYS A 69 -4.20 11.73 -2.87
CA LYS A 69 -3.38 12.70 -3.60
C LYS A 69 -1.88 12.36 -3.49
N ASN A 70 -1.37 12.15 -2.28
CA ASN A 70 0.04 11.83 -2.07
C ASN A 70 0.40 10.49 -2.74
N VAL A 71 -0.48 9.49 -2.67
CA VAL A 71 -0.28 8.20 -3.34
C VAL A 71 -0.23 8.37 -4.86
N ARG A 72 -1.12 9.18 -5.45
CA ARG A 72 -1.10 9.49 -6.89
C ARG A 72 0.19 10.19 -7.31
N GLU A 73 0.64 11.16 -6.53
CA GLU A 73 1.90 11.87 -6.78
C GLU A 73 3.10 10.93 -6.67
N GLU A 74 3.14 10.06 -5.67
CA GLU A 74 4.20 9.05 -5.52
C GLU A 74 4.21 8.06 -6.69
N LEU A 75 3.03 7.60 -7.13
CA LEU A 75 2.90 6.72 -8.29
C LEU A 75 3.34 7.41 -9.59
N ALA A 76 2.99 8.69 -9.77
CA ALA A 76 3.41 9.48 -10.92
C ALA A 76 4.93 9.70 -10.93
N GLN A 77 5.55 9.83 -9.75
CA GLN A 77 7.00 9.95 -9.60
C GLN A 77 7.72 8.61 -9.83
N LYS A 78 7.22 7.50 -9.24
CA LYS A 78 7.78 6.15 -9.39
C LYS A 78 7.60 5.63 -10.83
N GLY A 79 6.54 6.02 -11.52
CA GLY A 79 6.24 5.64 -12.91
C GLY A 79 7.20 6.22 -13.97
N GLN A 80 8.09 7.16 -13.60
CA GLN A 80 9.03 7.81 -14.53
C GLN A 80 10.45 7.20 -14.55
N GLY A 81 10.66 6.05 -13.91
CA GLY A 81 11.94 5.31 -13.93
C GLY A 81 12.11 4.27 -15.05
N GLY A 82 11.13 4.11 -15.94
CA GLY A 82 11.06 3.00 -16.91
C GLY A 82 11.41 3.34 -18.37
N ALA A 83 12.11 4.44 -18.65
CA ALA A 83 12.44 4.86 -20.02
C ALA A 83 13.96 5.02 -20.24
N SER A 84 14.73 3.96 -19.99
CA SER A 84 16.13 3.81 -20.43
C SER A 84 16.54 2.36 -20.15
N HIS A 85 16.85 1.48 -21.09
CA HIS A 85 17.46 1.67 -22.40
C HIS A 85 16.73 0.87 -23.49
N ARG A 86 16.24 1.60 -24.48
CA ARG A 86 15.91 1.06 -25.80
C ARG A 86 17.22 0.63 -26.46
N TRP A 87 17.45 -0.68 -26.52
CA TRP A 87 18.52 -1.28 -27.31
C TRP A 87 18.46 -0.74 -28.74
N LYS A 88 19.50 0.00 -29.16
CA LYS A 88 19.82 0.17 -30.57
C LYS A 88 20.95 -0.80 -30.89
N ARG A 89 20.67 -1.56 -31.95
CA ARG A 89 21.45 -2.57 -32.66
C ARG A 89 22.96 -2.40 -32.61
#